data_AF-A0A6N3IB82-F1
#
_entry.id   AF-A0A6N3IB82-F1
#
_cell.length_a   1.000
_cell.length_b   1.000
_cell.length_c   1.000
_cell.angle_alpha   90.00
_cell.angle_beta   90.00
_cell.angle_gamma   90.00
#
_symmetry.space_group_name_H-M   'P 1'
#
loop_
_entity.id
_entity.type
_entity.pdbx_description
1 polymer ?
#
loop_
_entity_poly.entity_id
_entity_poly.type
_entity_poly.pdbx_seq_one_letter_code
_entity_poly.pdbx_strand_id
1 'polypeptide(L)'
;MKTNMERIKKSYSFFMKQSGSNSNFSIKDIAEATGWSVSTVRTYTTKKWRTFLTLDDGQYRINSTEFSYSEDEYGRMMSQVQIYSSDPYKPQLSATVEILVQKARDSAILAVDVYNRPMTSFRSQGFTVMMIIAWTSLLHAIFENEGTDYYYRENGDYRIIDGDKKAWELSTCLDNYKQLSQPIIANVRMFILLRNKIEHRFSPIFDFDICGECQALLLNFEELITNKFGNYYSLSSTLSIPLQCISTKNQWQYEATKQLHSNHYKFLKEFIESYRDTLPDNIYGNIEYSFRVYLVPKLGNHKSSSDLAMEFIKYDPSQPEQFASLERGITLIKEKRVQVANQGRFKPSQVCQQVTQRLGRPFKVGLHTKAWKYYKVRTSGHQADGCMHLYCQYDEPHKDYVYTQEWVDFLVKKLADEDEYKQIMSVK
;
A
#
# COMPACT_ATOMS: atom_id res chain seq x y z
N MET A 1 43.09 18.75 15.44
CA MET A 1 41.76 18.24 15.00
C MET A 1 41.79 16.77 14.60
N LYS A 2 42.68 16.32 13.68
CA LYS A 2 42.77 14.90 13.25
C LYS A 2 42.94 13.90 14.40
N THR A 3 43.82 14.20 15.35
CA THR A 3 44.11 13.36 16.53
C THR A 3 42.92 13.21 17.49
N ASN A 4 41.97 14.15 17.54
CA ASN A 4 40.81 14.02 18.43
C ASN A 4 39.70 13.19 17.78
N MET A 5 39.51 13.33 16.47
CA MET A 5 38.56 12.52 15.70
C MET A 5 38.94 11.03 15.76
N GLU A 6 40.22 10.71 15.64
CA GLU A 6 40.73 9.35 15.78
C GLU A 6 40.45 8.75 17.16
N ARG A 7 40.59 9.53 18.24
CA ARG A 7 40.29 9.08 19.60
C ARG A 7 38.80 8.80 19.80
N ILE A 8 37.93 9.62 19.21
CA ILE A 8 36.47 9.41 19.21
C ILE A 8 36.11 8.12 18.44
N LYS A 9 36.71 7.88 17.27
CA LYS A 9 36.50 6.62 16.53
C LYS A 9 36.96 5.42 17.34
N LYS A 10 38.12 5.50 17.99
CA LYS A 10 38.63 4.43 18.87
C LYS A 10 37.68 4.15 20.05
N SER A 11 37.08 5.18 20.66
CA SER A 11 36.12 4.98 21.75
C SER A 11 34.82 4.35 21.25
N TYR A 12 34.33 4.75 20.07
CA TYR A 12 33.19 4.09 19.43
C TYR A 12 33.46 2.60 19.17
N SER A 13 34.58 2.26 18.53
CA SER A 13 34.95 0.87 18.26
C SER A 13 35.12 0.04 19.53
N PHE A 14 35.69 0.63 20.59
CA PHE A 14 35.79 0.00 21.89
C PHE A 14 34.39 -0.33 22.44
N PHE A 15 33.48 0.64 22.46
CA PHE A 15 32.14 0.42 22.98
C PHE A 15 31.32 -0.57 22.15
N MET A 16 31.41 -0.52 20.82
CA MET A 16 30.79 -1.53 19.95
C MET A 16 31.27 -2.95 20.28
N LYS A 17 32.58 -3.13 20.48
CA LYS A 17 33.15 -4.44 20.85
C LYS A 17 32.62 -4.92 22.20
N GLN A 18 32.63 -4.06 23.22
CA GLN A 18 32.19 -4.41 24.57
C GLN A 18 30.67 -4.67 24.64
N SER A 19 29.88 -3.99 23.81
CA SER A 19 28.44 -4.22 23.70
C SER A 19 28.13 -5.61 23.14
N GLY A 20 28.89 -6.06 22.13
CA GLY A 20 28.75 -7.39 21.55
C GLY A 20 29.21 -8.53 22.46
N SER A 21 30.22 -8.32 23.30
CA SER A 21 30.73 -9.35 24.23
C SER A 21 30.10 -9.31 25.63
N ASN A 22 29.24 -8.31 25.91
CA ASN A 22 28.60 -8.08 27.21
C ASN A 22 29.58 -8.11 28.40
N SER A 23 30.79 -7.60 28.18
CA SER A 23 31.90 -7.65 29.14
C SER A 23 32.03 -6.37 29.95
N ASN A 24 32.50 -6.53 31.19
CA ASN A 24 32.80 -5.42 32.08
C ASN A 24 34.20 -4.85 31.79
N PHE A 25 34.36 -3.55 31.99
CA PHE A 25 35.63 -2.84 31.77
C PHE A 25 35.81 -1.69 32.76
N SER A 26 37.05 -1.25 32.93
CA SER A 26 37.45 -0.15 33.80
C SER A 26 37.71 1.15 33.01
N ILE A 27 37.83 2.26 33.74
CA ILE A 27 38.27 3.56 33.17
C ILE A 27 39.66 3.44 32.53
N LYS A 28 40.54 2.58 33.07
CA LYS A 28 41.89 2.38 32.53
C LYS A 28 41.84 1.69 31.17
N ASP A 29 40.96 0.72 30.98
CA ASP A 29 40.80 0.01 29.71
C ASP A 29 40.34 0.97 28.59
N ILE A 30 39.41 1.89 28.91
CA ILE A 30 38.98 2.93 27.97
C ILE A 30 40.15 3.89 27.68
N ALA A 31 40.90 4.31 28.70
CA ALA A 31 42.04 5.22 28.54
C ALA A 31 43.12 4.61 27.62
N GLU A 32 43.44 3.32 27.81
CA GLU A 32 44.39 2.57 26.98
C GLU A 32 43.88 2.41 25.54
N ALA A 33 42.61 2.03 25.36
CA ALA A 33 42.02 1.84 24.03
C ALA A 33 41.91 3.16 23.23
N THR A 34 41.60 4.26 23.90
CA THR A 34 41.34 5.55 23.25
C THR A 34 42.58 6.45 23.17
N GLY A 35 43.54 6.28 24.08
CA GLY A 35 44.68 7.20 24.25
C GLY A 35 44.31 8.53 24.94
N TRP A 36 43.15 8.61 25.59
CA TRP A 36 42.80 9.72 26.48
C TRP A 36 43.34 9.52 27.89
N SER A 37 43.55 10.61 28.63
CA SER A 37 43.91 10.52 30.05
C SER A 37 42.76 9.92 30.87
N VAL A 38 43.08 9.24 31.96
CA VAL A 38 42.09 8.71 32.92
C VAL A 38 41.14 9.81 33.42
N SER A 39 41.63 11.04 33.61
CA SER A 39 40.82 12.20 33.99
C SER A 39 39.81 12.59 32.91
N THR A 40 40.23 12.60 31.64
CA THR A 40 39.35 12.86 30.49
C THR A 40 38.26 11.80 30.37
N VAL A 41 38.64 10.52 30.48
CA VAL A 41 37.69 9.39 30.43
C VAL A 41 36.66 9.53 31.55
N ARG A 42 37.10 9.81 32.79
CA ARG A 42 36.20 10.04 33.94
C ARG A 42 35.23 11.21 33.72
N THR A 43 35.65 12.24 32.98
CA THR A 43 34.76 13.34 32.62
C THR A 43 33.70 12.90 31.61
N TYR A 44 34.08 12.13 30.60
CA TYR A 44 33.16 11.64 29.58
C TYR A 44 32.19 10.57 30.08
N THR A 45 32.60 9.70 31.00
CA THR A 45 31.68 8.76 31.66
C THR A 45 30.51 9.49 32.30
N THR A 46 30.75 10.67 32.90
CA THR A 46 29.70 11.44 33.56
C THR A 46 28.94 12.37 32.60
N LYS A 47 29.64 13.00 31.65
CA LYS A 47 29.03 14.04 30.79
C LYS A 47 28.45 13.54 29.47
N LYS A 48 29.03 12.50 28.88
CA LYS A 48 28.73 12.07 27.50
C LYS A 48 28.19 10.65 27.44
N TRP A 49 28.72 9.75 28.25
CA TRP A 49 28.41 8.31 28.18
C TRP A 49 27.45 7.82 29.26
N ARG A 50 26.99 8.73 30.14
CA ARG A 50 26.07 8.41 31.25
C ARG A 50 24.78 7.73 30.81
N THR A 51 24.37 7.93 29.55
CA THR A 51 23.10 7.45 29.01
C THR A 51 23.17 6.01 28.54
N PHE A 52 24.36 5.40 28.47
CA PHE A 52 24.51 4.02 28.03
C PHE A 52 25.57 3.24 28.83
N LEU A 53 26.32 3.88 29.73
CA LEU A 53 27.21 3.20 30.66
C LEU A 53 26.51 2.99 32.00
N THR A 54 26.49 1.74 32.45
CA THR A 54 26.07 1.34 33.79
C THR A 54 27.28 0.95 34.61
N LEU A 55 27.28 1.32 35.89
CA LEU A 55 28.33 0.97 36.86
C LEU A 55 27.81 -0.17 37.74
N ASP A 56 28.54 -1.28 37.77
CA ASP A 56 28.23 -2.48 38.56
C ASP A 56 29.51 -3.00 39.22
N ASP A 57 29.50 -3.15 40.54
CA ASP A 57 30.66 -3.57 41.36
C ASP A 57 32.00 -2.88 41.00
N GLY A 58 31.94 -1.57 40.72
CA GLY A 58 33.12 -0.76 40.41
C GLY A 58 33.68 -0.94 38.99
N GLN A 59 33.01 -1.72 38.14
CA GLN A 59 33.29 -1.83 36.71
C GLN A 59 32.13 -1.28 35.86
N TYR A 60 32.44 -0.83 34.65
CA TYR A 60 31.46 -0.33 33.70
C TYR A 60 31.01 -1.42 32.74
N ARG A 61 29.74 -1.38 32.39
CA ARG A 61 29.13 -2.18 31.32
C ARG A 61 28.33 -1.27 30.39
N ILE A 62 28.16 -1.70 29.15
CA ILE A 62 27.29 -1.02 28.19
C ILE A 62 25.87 -1.55 28.32
N ASN A 63 24.91 -0.64 28.42
CA ASN A 63 23.53 -0.94 28.16
C ASN A 63 23.31 -0.99 26.64
N SER A 64 23.22 -2.19 26.09
CA SER A 64 23.12 -2.41 24.64
C SER A 64 21.84 -1.86 24.02
N THR A 65 20.77 -1.69 24.80
CA THR A 65 19.54 -1.06 24.30
C THR A 65 19.66 0.46 24.18
N GLU A 66 20.54 1.08 24.97
CA GLU A 66 20.76 2.54 24.97
C GLU A 66 21.94 2.96 24.08
N PHE A 67 22.83 2.04 23.72
CA PHE A 67 23.94 2.27 22.80
C PHE A 67 23.58 1.86 21.38
N SER A 68 22.74 2.66 20.71
CA SER A 68 22.24 2.41 19.35
C SER A 68 22.79 3.38 18.30
N TYR A 69 23.89 4.08 18.61
CA TYR A 69 24.48 5.09 17.74
C TYR A 69 25.23 4.47 16.55
N SER A 70 25.05 5.05 15.37
CA SER A 70 26.03 4.99 14.29
C SER A 70 27.31 5.75 14.67
N GLU A 71 28.41 5.49 13.96
CA GLU A 71 29.69 6.16 14.21
C GLU A 71 29.57 7.70 14.10
N ASP A 72 28.79 8.19 13.14
CA ASP A 72 28.59 9.62 12.92
C ASP A 72 27.74 10.27 14.02
N GLU A 73 26.67 9.61 14.47
CA GLU A 73 25.85 10.07 15.61
C GLU A 73 26.67 10.10 16.90
N TYR A 74 27.49 9.08 17.13
CA TYR A 74 28.42 9.05 18.25
C TYR A 74 29.44 10.20 18.17
N GLY A 75 29.95 10.48 16.97
CA GLY A 75 30.80 11.64 16.70
C GLY A 75 30.14 12.97 17.09
N ARG A 76 28.87 13.17 16.71
CA ARG A 76 28.08 14.35 17.08
C ARG A 76 27.83 14.44 18.58
N MET A 77 27.48 13.33 19.23
CA MET A 77 27.31 13.25 20.68
C MET A 77 28.59 13.69 21.41
N MET A 78 29.76 13.30 20.90
CA MET A 78 31.07 13.65 21.45
C MET A 78 31.52 15.09 21.14
N SER A 79 30.82 15.81 20.27
CA SER A 79 31.11 17.21 19.97
C SER A 79 31.08 18.09 21.23
N GLN A 80 31.97 19.09 21.26
CA GLN A 80 31.97 20.14 22.28
C GLN A 80 30.98 21.27 21.95
N VAL A 81 30.57 21.40 20.69
CA VAL A 81 29.58 22.37 20.26
C VAL A 81 28.20 21.85 20.64
N GLN A 82 27.50 22.60 21.49
CA GLN A 82 26.25 22.17 22.10
C GLN A 82 25.21 21.74 21.06
N ILE A 83 25.06 22.51 19.96
CA ILE A 83 24.08 22.25 18.90
C ILE A 83 24.17 20.84 18.30
N TYR A 84 25.38 20.27 18.22
CA TYR A 84 25.58 18.92 17.69
C TYR A 84 25.43 17.85 18.76
N SER A 85 25.79 18.16 20.00
CA SER A 85 25.75 17.19 21.08
C SER A 85 24.40 17.08 21.80
N SER A 86 23.54 18.09 21.68
CA SER A 86 22.21 18.10 22.29
C SER A 86 21.24 17.18 21.55
N ASP A 87 21.40 17.05 20.24
CA ASP A 87 20.62 16.15 19.39
C ASP A 87 21.57 15.42 18.43
N PRO A 88 22.26 14.36 18.91
CA PRO A 88 23.25 13.64 18.11
C PRO A 88 22.64 12.86 16.95
N TYR A 89 21.34 12.60 16.97
CA TYR A 89 20.63 11.90 15.91
C TYR A 89 20.35 12.81 14.71
N LYS A 90 20.27 14.12 14.94
CA LYS A 90 20.05 15.11 13.87
C LYS A 90 21.27 15.20 12.93
N PRO A 91 21.09 14.96 11.62
CA PRO A 91 22.12 15.16 10.61
C PRO A 91 22.53 16.63 10.49
N GLN A 92 23.78 16.87 10.06
CA GLN A 92 24.25 18.22 9.77
C GLN A 92 23.90 18.57 8.32
N LEU A 93 22.98 19.53 8.15
CA LEU A 93 22.55 20.05 6.87
C LEU A 93 22.80 21.56 6.81
N SER A 94 22.90 22.14 5.62
CA SER A 94 22.88 23.60 5.49
C SER A 94 21.51 24.14 5.93
N ALA A 95 21.45 25.40 6.36
CA ALA A 95 20.18 25.98 6.82
C ALA A 95 19.08 25.91 5.75
N THR A 96 19.42 26.17 4.49
CA THR A 96 18.48 26.09 3.36
C THR A 96 17.96 24.66 3.15
N VAL A 97 18.86 23.67 3.12
CA VAL A 97 18.49 22.26 2.96
C VAL A 97 17.61 21.83 4.13
N GLU A 98 17.97 22.18 5.35
CA GLU A 98 17.22 21.81 6.55
C GLU A 98 15.78 22.34 6.51
N ILE A 99 15.58 23.61 6.12
CA ILE A 99 14.26 24.22 5.99
C ILE A 99 13.41 23.47 4.94
N LEU A 100 14.01 23.10 3.80
CA LEU A 100 13.31 22.36 2.74
C LEU A 100 12.94 20.94 3.19
N VAL A 101 13.83 20.23 3.88
CA VAL A 101 13.56 18.88 4.42
C VAL A 101 12.47 18.93 5.48
N GLN A 102 12.50 19.91 6.39
CA GLN A 102 11.44 20.10 7.39
C GLN A 102 10.10 20.40 6.73
N LYS A 103 10.06 21.33 5.76
CA LYS A 103 8.86 21.63 4.98
C LYS A 103 8.32 20.39 4.28
N ALA A 104 9.19 19.57 3.69
CA ALA A 104 8.81 18.33 3.04
C ALA A 104 8.13 17.37 4.03
N ARG A 105 8.78 17.14 5.17
CA ARG A 105 8.30 16.26 6.25
C ARG A 105 6.98 16.73 6.83
N ASP A 106 6.87 18.00 7.22
CA ASP A 106 5.66 18.57 7.83
C ASP A 106 4.48 18.53 6.85
N SER A 107 4.74 18.77 5.57
CA SER A 107 3.72 18.65 4.52
C SER A 107 3.22 17.21 4.37
N ALA A 108 4.11 16.23 4.39
CA ALA A 108 3.73 14.82 4.34
C ALA A 108 2.96 14.37 5.59
N ILE A 109 3.36 14.80 6.79
CA ILE A 109 2.63 14.53 8.03
C ILE A 109 1.21 15.10 7.96
N LEU A 110 1.06 16.34 7.51
CA LEU A 110 -0.25 16.96 7.36
C LEU A 110 -1.10 16.26 6.29
N ALA A 111 -0.48 15.75 5.21
CA ALA A 111 -1.18 14.92 4.23
C ALA A 111 -1.81 13.69 4.90
N VAL A 112 -1.03 13.00 5.73
CA VAL A 112 -1.48 11.79 6.45
C VAL A 112 -2.57 12.11 7.47
N ASP A 113 -2.45 13.20 8.23
CA ASP A 113 -3.48 13.67 9.16
C ASP A 113 -4.81 13.91 8.43
N VAL A 114 -4.79 14.66 7.32
CA VAL A 114 -5.99 14.93 6.51
C VAL A 114 -6.60 13.64 5.95
N TYR A 115 -5.78 12.70 5.48
CA TYR A 115 -6.26 11.44 4.90
C TYR A 115 -6.93 10.54 5.94
N ASN A 116 -6.37 10.47 7.15
CA ASN A 116 -6.84 9.58 8.22
C ASN A 116 -7.94 10.19 9.10
N ARG A 117 -8.20 11.50 8.99
CA ARG A 117 -9.20 12.18 9.81
C ARG A 117 -10.64 11.67 9.54
N PRO A 118 -11.37 11.22 10.57
CA PRO A 118 -12.77 10.83 10.42
C PRO A 118 -13.65 11.98 9.92
N MET A 119 -14.65 11.67 9.09
CA MET A 119 -15.64 12.63 8.53
C MET A 119 -15.14 13.75 7.61
N THR A 120 -13.86 13.79 7.23
CA THR A 120 -13.42 14.71 6.17
C THR A 120 -13.94 14.24 4.81
N SER A 121 -14.57 15.14 4.03
CA SER A 121 -15.05 14.87 2.66
C SER A 121 -13.98 15.12 1.59
N PHE A 122 -12.89 15.79 1.96
CA PHE A 122 -11.77 16.21 1.09
C PHE A 122 -10.46 15.45 1.41
N ARG A 123 -10.54 14.13 1.65
CA ARG A 123 -9.38 13.34 2.14
C ARG A 123 -8.32 13.16 1.08
N SER A 124 -8.64 12.45 0.00
CA SER A 124 -7.66 12.18 -1.07
C SER A 124 -7.19 13.45 -1.75
N GLN A 125 -8.05 14.46 -1.84
CA GLN A 125 -7.69 15.73 -2.45
C GLN A 125 -6.71 16.52 -1.58
N GLY A 126 -7.01 16.66 -0.29
CA GLY A 126 -6.12 17.31 0.67
C GLY A 126 -4.78 16.57 0.79
N PHE A 127 -4.82 15.24 0.85
CA PHE A 127 -3.63 14.39 0.78
C PHE A 127 -2.81 14.66 -0.47
N THR A 128 -3.45 14.65 -1.64
CA THR A 128 -2.77 14.89 -2.93
C THR A 128 -2.05 16.23 -2.94
N VAL A 129 -2.71 17.31 -2.55
CA VAL A 129 -2.11 18.66 -2.55
C VAL A 129 -0.90 18.70 -1.60
N MET A 130 -1.05 18.19 -0.38
CA MET A 130 0.02 18.21 0.61
C MET A 130 1.21 17.33 0.21
N MET A 131 0.96 16.16 -0.41
CA MET A 131 2.02 15.30 -0.91
C MET A 131 2.76 15.91 -2.10
N ILE A 132 2.09 16.66 -2.98
CA ILE A 132 2.78 17.40 -4.06
C ILE A 132 3.74 18.43 -3.48
N ILE A 133 3.32 19.18 -2.45
CA ILE A 133 4.20 20.13 -1.75
C ILE A 133 5.37 19.40 -1.07
N ALA A 134 5.09 18.26 -0.44
CA ALA A 134 6.10 17.43 0.22
C ALA A 134 7.17 16.96 -0.78
N TRP A 135 6.77 16.30 -1.86
CA TRP A 135 7.67 15.81 -2.91
C TRP A 135 8.46 16.93 -3.60
N THR A 136 7.82 18.07 -3.88
CA THR A 136 8.51 19.23 -4.46
C THR A 136 9.62 19.72 -3.54
N SER A 137 9.29 19.91 -2.25
CA SER A 137 10.25 20.38 -1.25
C SER A 137 11.37 19.37 -1.01
N LEU A 138 11.06 18.07 -1.05
CA LEU A 138 12.06 17.01 -0.92
C LEU A 138 13.06 17.02 -2.09
N LEU A 139 12.59 17.12 -3.34
CA LEU A 139 13.48 17.19 -4.50
C LEU A 139 14.29 18.49 -4.50
N HIS A 140 13.70 19.62 -4.11
CA HIS A 140 14.45 20.88 -3.93
C HIS A 140 15.53 20.72 -2.86
N ALA A 141 15.24 20.08 -1.73
CA ALA A 141 16.24 19.80 -0.71
C ALA A 141 17.40 18.95 -1.25
N ILE A 142 17.09 17.94 -2.08
CA ILE A 142 18.10 17.08 -2.71
C ILE A 142 18.96 17.89 -3.68
N PHE A 143 18.35 18.70 -4.56
CA PHE A 143 19.09 19.53 -5.49
C PHE A 143 19.97 20.56 -4.78
N GLU A 144 19.45 21.23 -3.76
CA GLU A 144 20.22 22.18 -2.94
C GLU A 144 21.40 21.48 -2.25
N ASN A 145 21.19 20.29 -1.69
CA ASN A 145 22.23 19.50 -1.04
C ASN A 145 23.30 18.98 -2.02
N GLU A 146 22.90 18.69 -3.26
CA GLU A 146 23.78 18.24 -4.34
C GLU A 146 24.39 19.40 -5.15
N GLY A 147 24.04 20.66 -4.85
CA GLY A 147 24.51 21.86 -5.55
C GLY A 147 23.94 22.04 -6.95
N THR A 148 22.80 21.44 -7.25
CA THR A 148 22.09 21.56 -8.53
C THR A 148 21.19 22.80 -8.55
N ASP A 149 21.39 23.69 -9.53
CA ASP A 149 20.54 24.87 -9.74
C ASP A 149 19.19 24.46 -10.33
N TYR A 150 18.14 24.46 -9.49
CA TYR A 150 16.78 24.08 -9.86
C TYR A 150 15.88 25.28 -10.20
N TYR A 151 16.45 26.39 -10.65
CA TYR A 151 15.71 27.58 -11.07
C TYR A 151 15.64 27.70 -12.60
N TYR A 152 14.52 28.20 -13.11
CA TYR A 152 14.38 28.51 -14.53
C TYR A 152 15.28 29.68 -14.92
N ARG A 153 15.91 29.57 -16.08
CA ARG A 153 16.70 30.63 -16.69
C ARG A 153 16.15 31.01 -18.07
N GLU A 154 16.12 32.30 -18.36
CA GLU A 154 15.74 32.87 -19.65
C GLU A 154 16.90 33.77 -20.12
N ASN A 155 17.48 33.47 -21.29
CA ASN A 155 18.65 34.19 -21.84
C ASN A 155 19.88 34.26 -20.91
N GLY A 156 20.04 33.29 -20.00
CA GLY A 156 21.16 33.22 -19.05
C GLY A 156 20.84 33.78 -17.67
N ASP A 157 19.80 34.61 -17.55
CA ASP A 157 19.34 35.20 -16.30
C ASP A 157 18.25 34.37 -15.63
N TYR A 158 18.12 34.48 -14.31
CA TYR A 158 17.04 33.81 -13.58
C TYR A 158 15.69 34.40 -13.95
N ARG A 159 14.73 33.52 -14.24
CA ARG A 159 13.33 33.94 -14.39
C ARG A 159 12.78 34.31 -13.02
N ILE A 160 12.34 35.56 -12.86
CA ILE A 160 11.73 36.05 -11.62
C ILE A 160 10.20 36.08 -11.76
N ILE A 161 9.49 35.59 -10.74
CA ILE A 161 8.03 35.70 -10.62
C ILE A 161 7.73 36.20 -9.19
N ASP A 162 6.90 37.23 -9.08
CA ASP A 162 6.49 37.83 -7.80
C ASP A 162 7.64 38.22 -6.86
N GLY A 163 8.80 38.57 -7.44
CA GLY A 163 10.02 38.98 -6.72
C GLY A 163 10.98 37.84 -6.40
N ASP A 164 10.57 36.59 -6.58
CA ASP A 164 11.38 35.41 -6.30
C ASP A 164 11.86 34.70 -7.56
N LYS A 165 13.00 34.00 -7.47
CA LYS A 165 13.46 33.12 -8.55
C LYS A 165 12.44 32.00 -8.75
N LYS A 166 12.02 31.79 -9.99
CA LYS A 166 11.10 30.71 -10.35
C LYS A 166 11.80 29.36 -10.23
N ALA A 167 11.56 28.66 -9.13
CA ALA A 167 11.99 27.28 -8.95
C ALA A 167 11.23 26.33 -9.88
N TRP A 168 11.85 25.20 -10.22
CA TRP A 168 11.20 24.11 -10.93
C TRP A 168 10.01 23.58 -10.13
N GLU A 169 8.90 23.36 -10.80
CA GLU A 169 7.78 22.61 -10.27
C GLU A 169 8.06 21.10 -10.28
N LEU A 170 7.24 20.32 -9.57
CA LEU A 170 7.48 18.89 -9.36
C LEU A 170 7.70 18.09 -10.65
N SER A 171 6.97 18.39 -11.73
CA SER A 171 7.15 17.71 -13.02
C SER A 171 8.57 17.90 -13.55
N THR A 172 9.07 19.13 -13.57
CA THR A 172 10.44 19.42 -14.01
C THR A 172 11.47 18.85 -13.04
N CYS A 173 11.19 18.85 -11.73
CA CYS A 173 12.06 18.16 -10.76
C CYS A 173 12.18 16.65 -11.07
N LEU A 174 11.08 15.96 -11.36
CA LEU A 174 11.09 14.54 -11.74
C LEU A 174 11.89 14.30 -13.03
N ASP A 175 11.76 15.19 -14.01
CA ASP A 175 12.48 15.06 -15.27
C ASP A 175 13.99 15.23 -15.10
N ASN A 176 14.44 15.98 -14.10
CA ASN A 176 15.86 16.22 -13.82
C ASN A 176 16.47 15.26 -12.79
N TYR A 177 15.66 14.66 -11.92
CA TYR A 177 16.16 13.73 -10.90
C TYR A 177 16.15 12.27 -11.37
N LYS A 178 17.26 11.83 -11.97
CA LYS A 178 17.39 10.52 -12.66
C LYS A 178 17.51 9.29 -11.75
N GLN A 179 17.60 9.47 -10.43
CA GLN A 179 17.80 8.36 -9.49
C GLN A 179 16.50 7.64 -9.11
N LEU A 180 15.33 8.14 -9.53
CA LEU A 180 14.04 7.48 -9.28
C LEU A 180 13.74 6.39 -10.30
N SER A 181 13.13 5.30 -9.81
CA SER A 181 12.60 4.24 -10.66
C SER A 181 11.41 4.74 -11.50
N GLN A 182 11.17 4.12 -12.65
CA GLN A 182 10.02 4.45 -13.49
C GLN A 182 8.67 4.25 -12.78
N PRO A 183 8.45 3.20 -11.96
CA PRO A 183 7.26 3.07 -11.12
C PRO A 183 7.01 4.24 -10.17
N ILE A 184 8.05 4.73 -9.48
CA ILE A 184 7.94 5.89 -8.59
C ILE A 184 7.56 7.13 -9.42
N ILE A 185 8.24 7.37 -10.54
CA ILE A 185 7.94 8.51 -11.42
C ILE A 185 6.50 8.43 -11.94
N ALA A 186 6.03 7.26 -12.35
CA ALA A 186 4.67 7.04 -12.81
C ALA A 186 3.63 7.28 -11.70
N ASN A 187 3.94 6.90 -10.45
CA ASN A 187 3.09 7.20 -9.31
C ASN A 187 3.00 8.72 -9.05
N VAL A 188 4.14 9.41 -8.91
CA VAL A 188 4.15 10.86 -8.64
C VAL A 188 3.49 11.64 -9.79
N ARG A 189 3.74 11.28 -11.05
CA ARG A 189 3.11 11.92 -12.22
C ARG A 189 1.59 11.78 -12.22
N MET A 190 1.06 10.64 -11.80
CA MET A 190 -0.39 10.45 -11.64
C MET A 190 -0.97 11.52 -10.69
N PHE A 191 -0.32 11.76 -9.55
CA PHE A 191 -0.78 12.75 -8.56
C PHE A 191 -0.62 14.20 -9.04
N ILE A 192 0.40 14.52 -9.84
CA ILE A 192 0.52 15.83 -10.48
C ILE A 192 -0.69 16.09 -11.39
N LEU A 193 -1.01 15.12 -12.25
CA LEU A 193 -2.15 15.23 -13.16
C LEU A 193 -3.48 15.26 -12.39
N LEU A 194 -3.60 14.45 -11.34
CA LEU A 194 -4.78 14.39 -10.47
C LEU A 194 -5.02 15.73 -9.74
N ARG A 195 -3.96 16.35 -9.21
CA ARG A 195 -4.01 17.68 -8.57
C ARG A 195 -4.59 18.72 -9.52
N ASN A 196 -4.17 18.73 -10.78
CA ASN A 196 -4.69 19.65 -11.79
C ASN A 196 -6.19 19.41 -12.08
N LYS A 197 -6.66 18.15 -12.00
CA LYS A 197 -8.09 17.84 -12.15
C LYS A 197 -8.91 18.27 -10.93
N ILE A 198 -8.37 18.08 -9.72
CA ILE A 198 -8.99 18.48 -8.45
C ILE A 198 -9.15 19.99 -8.37
N GLU A 199 -8.12 20.77 -8.72
CA GLU A 199 -8.14 22.23 -8.63
C GLU A 199 -9.26 22.86 -9.49
N HIS A 200 -9.52 22.28 -10.65
CA HIS A 200 -10.46 22.85 -11.61
C HIS A 200 -11.87 22.27 -11.54
N ARG A 201 -12.17 21.27 -10.69
CA ARG A 201 -13.47 20.59 -10.68
C ARG A 201 -13.88 19.97 -9.33
N PHE A 202 -15.19 19.85 -9.08
CA PHE A 202 -15.75 19.27 -7.85
C PHE A 202 -15.54 17.75 -7.76
N SER A 203 -14.51 17.29 -7.05
CA SER A 203 -14.19 15.87 -6.90
C SER A 203 -15.08 15.20 -5.82
N PRO A 204 -15.85 14.14 -6.14
CA PRO A 204 -16.52 13.29 -5.16
C PRO A 204 -15.52 12.39 -4.44
N ILE A 205 -16.00 11.58 -3.51
CA ILE A 205 -15.19 10.62 -2.76
C ILE A 205 -14.74 9.48 -3.70
N PHE A 206 -13.44 9.38 -3.98
CA PHE A 206 -12.82 8.32 -4.79
C PHE A 206 -11.62 7.67 -4.05
N ASP A 207 -11.57 7.84 -2.73
CA ASP A 207 -10.44 7.42 -1.88
C ASP A 207 -10.10 5.93 -2.07
N PHE A 208 -11.11 5.07 -2.19
CA PHE A 208 -10.92 3.64 -2.42
C PHE A 208 -10.37 3.29 -3.81
N ASP A 209 -10.59 4.16 -4.80
CA ASP A 209 -10.13 3.90 -6.17
C ASP A 209 -8.62 4.14 -6.33
N ILE A 210 -7.99 4.92 -5.43
CA ILE A 210 -6.57 5.29 -5.51
C ILE A 210 -5.77 5.04 -4.22
N CYS A 211 -6.34 4.36 -3.23
CA CYS A 211 -5.70 4.18 -1.93
C CYS A 211 -4.34 3.46 -2.02
N GLY A 212 -4.20 2.51 -2.96
CA GLY A 212 -2.93 1.83 -3.21
C GLY A 212 -1.87 2.78 -3.76
N GLU A 213 -2.23 3.64 -4.69
CA GLU A 213 -1.33 4.69 -5.22
C GLU A 213 -0.99 5.74 -4.17
N CYS A 214 -1.93 6.13 -3.30
CA CYS A 214 -1.65 7.04 -2.17
C CYS A 214 -0.63 6.45 -1.20
N GLN A 215 -0.81 5.18 -0.83
CA GLN A 215 0.09 4.49 0.07
C GLN A 215 1.47 4.31 -0.57
N ALA A 216 1.56 3.97 -1.86
CA ALA A 216 2.83 3.92 -2.58
C ALA A 216 3.53 5.29 -2.60
N LEU A 217 2.81 6.38 -2.89
CA LEU A 217 3.35 7.74 -2.89
C LEU A 217 4.00 8.11 -1.55
N LEU A 218 3.35 7.73 -0.44
CA LEU A 218 3.84 7.98 0.91
C LEU A 218 5.05 7.13 1.26
N LEU A 219 5.04 5.83 0.93
CA LEU A 219 6.15 4.92 1.21
C LEU A 219 7.40 5.28 0.40
N ASN A 220 7.23 5.60 -0.90
CA ASN A 220 8.32 6.06 -1.75
C ASN A 220 8.92 7.37 -1.23
N PHE A 221 8.08 8.27 -0.68
CA PHE A 221 8.54 9.51 -0.07
C PHE A 221 9.37 9.23 1.19
N GLU A 222 8.84 8.38 2.08
CA GLU A 222 9.50 7.96 3.32
C GLU A 222 10.86 7.33 3.04
N GLU A 223 10.92 6.43 2.05
CA GLU A 223 12.18 5.81 1.64
C GLU A 223 13.17 6.85 1.09
N LEU A 224 12.73 7.76 0.23
CA LEU A 224 13.61 8.76 -0.36
C LEU A 224 14.15 9.76 0.67
N ILE A 225 13.30 10.27 1.57
CA ILE A 225 13.73 11.24 2.61
C ILE A 225 14.68 10.60 3.61
N THR A 226 14.43 9.35 4.01
CA THR A 226 15.31 8.62 4.94
C THR A 226 16.63 8.21 4.28
N ASN A 227 16.62 7.81 3.01
CA ASN A 227 17.84 7.50 2.27
C ASN A 227 18.72 8.73 2.04
N LYS A 228 18.12 9.91 1.79
CA LYS A 228 18.88 11.14 1.48
C LYS A 228 19.28 11.94 2.72
N PHE A 229 18.43 11.97 3.74
CA PHE A 229 18.63 12.82 4.92
C PHE A 229 18.66 12.05 6.23
N GLY A 230 18.54 10.72 6.22
CA GLY A 230 18.65 9.87 7.41
C GLY A 230 17.34 9.70 8.18
N ASN A 231 17.34 8.71 9.08
CA ASN A 231 16.15 8.28 9.82
C ASN A 231 15.56 9.34 10.76
N TYR A 232 16.33 10.38 11.12
CA TYR A 232 15.83 11.50 11.92
C TYR A 232 14.61 12.18 11.28
N TYR A 233 14.57 12.25 9.94
CA TYR A 233 13.47 12.87 9.20
C TYR A 233 12.37 11.88 8.81
N SER A 234 12.44 10.63 9.28
CA SER A 234 11.41 9.61 9.08
C SER A 234 10.05 10.07 9.59
N LEU A 235 9.01 9.76 8.82
CA LEU A 235 7.61 9.91 9.20
C LEU A 235 7.18 8.83 10.20
N SER A 236 7.79 7.63 10.15
CA SER A 236 7.42 6.47 10.97
C SER A 236 7.48 6.75 12.48
N SER A 237 8.39 7.62 12.91
CA SER A 237 8.53 8.06 14.30
C SER A 237 7.27 8.74 14.87
N THR A 238 6.38 9.21 14.00
CA THR A 238 5.22 10.04 14.35
C THR A 238 3.88 9.36 14.04
N LEU A 239 3.88 8.27 13.26
CA LEU A 239 2.66 7.64 12.74
C LEU A 239 2.31 6.35 13.50
N SER A 240 1.12 6.33 14.09
CA SER A 240 0.52 5.10 14.65
C SER A 240 -0.15 4.27 13.56
N ILE A 241 -0.25 2.95 13.78
CA ILE A 241 -1.04 2.05 12.92
C ILE A 241 -2.50 2.53 12.92
N PRO A 242 -3.07 2.92 11.76
CA PRO A 242 -4.44 3.42 11.72
C PRO A 242 -5.43 2.29 12.02
N LEU A 243 -6.38 2.55 12.92
CA LEU A 243 -7.47 1.62 13.21
C LEU A 243 -8.44 1.61 12.02
N GLN A 244 -8.70 0.44 11.47
CA GLN A 244 -9.58 0.27 10.31
C GLN A 244 -10.98 -0.18 10.74
N CYS A 245 -12.00 0.57 10.35
CA CYS A 245 -13.42 0.21 10.55
C CYS A 245 -14.04 -0.44 9.29
N ILE A 246 -13.23 -0.84 8.32
CA ILE A 246 -13.72 -1.42 7.06
C ILE A 246 -14.30 -2.81 7.35
N SER A 247 -15.61 -2.97 7.11
CA SER A 247 -16.30 -4.26 7.16
C SER A 247 -16.78 -4.64 5.76
N THR A 248 -16.90 -5.94 5.48
CA THR A 248 -17.47 -6.48 4.24
C THR A 248 -18.89 -5.97 3.95
N LYS A 249 -19.58 -5.43 4.95
CA LYS A 249 -20.92 -4.83 4.81
C LYS A 249 -20.92 -3.41 4.25
N ASN A 250 -19.79 -2.75 4.03
CA ASN A 250 -19.74 -1.33 3.60
C ASN A 250 -19.84 -1.13 2.08
N GLN A 251 -19.92 -2.22 1.31
CA GLN A 251 -19.97 -2.18 -0.16
C GLN A 251 -21.22 -1.44 -0.68
N TRP A 252 -22.38 -1.60 -0.02
CA TRP A 252 -23.62 -0.92 -0.40
C TRP A 252 -23.58 0.60 -0.15
N GLN A 253 -22.93 1.06 0.92
CA GLN A 253 -22.81 2.49 1.22
C GLN A 253 -21.90 3.18 0.21
N TYR A 254 -20.81 2.51 -0.16
CA TYR A 254 -19.90 2.99 -1.20
C TYR A 254 -20.58 3.02 -2.58
N GLU A 255 -21.30 1.96 -2.96
CA GLU A 255 -22.09 1.93 -4.20
C GLU A 255 -23.19 2.99 -4.24
N ALA A 256 -23.91 3.22 -3.13
CA ALA A 256 -24.92 4.28 -3.03
C ALA A 256 -24.31 5.68 -3.17
N THR A 257 -23.12 5.92 -2.62
CA THR A 257 -22.40 7.19 -2.73
C THR A 257 -21.94 7.45 -4.18
N LYS A 258 -21.54 6.40 -4.92
CA LYS A 258 -21.21 6.52 -6.37
C LYS A 258 -22.40 6.98 -7.21
N GLN A 259 -23.61 6.54 -6.87
CA GLN A 259 -24.81 6.88 -7.63
C GLN A 259 -25.22 8.37 -7.47
N LEU A 260 -24.91 8.99 -6.31
CA LEU A 260 -25.27 10.39 -6.02
C LEU A 260 -24.41 11.44 -6.73
N HIS A 261 -23.18 11.11 -7.14
CA HIS A 261 -22.22 12.04 -7.78
C HIS A 261 -21.76 11.59 -9.19
N SER A 262 -22.68 10.96 -9.93
CA SER A 262 -22.35 10.05 -11.06
C SER A 262 -21.47 10.63 -12.18
N ASN A 263 -21.67 11.88 -12.62
CA ASN A 263 -20.95 12.40 -13.79
C ASN A 263 -19.50 12.80 -13.49
N HIS A 264 -19.26 13.48 -12.36
CA HIS A 264 -17.90 13.89 -12.00
C HIS A 264 -17.04 12.70 -11.55
N TYR A 265 -17.66 11.77 -10.81
CA TYR A 265 -17.00 10.51 -10.42
C TYR A 265 -16.56 9.71 -11.65
N LYS A 266 -17.44 9.56 -12.65
CA LYS A 266 -17.11 8.86 -13.92
C LYS A 266 -15.92 9.50 -14.62
N PHE A 267 -15.91 10.82 -14.78
CA PHE A 267 -14.80 11.51 -15.46
C PHE A 267 -13.46 11.27 -14.76
N LEU A 268 -13.45 11.34 -13.43
CA LEU A 268 -12.23 11.12 -12.66
C LEU A 268 -11.77 9.66 -12.74
N LYS A 269 -12.72 8.73 -12.68
CA LYS A 269 -12.45 7.30 -12.83
C LYS A 269 -11.90 6.97 -14.22
N GLU A 270 -12.53 7.47 -15.27
CA GLU A 270 -12.08 7.33 -16.66
C GLU A 270 -10.67 7.91 -16.85
N PHE A 271 -10.37 9.06 -16.23
CA PHE A 271 -9.03 9.63 -16.24
C PHE A 271 -8.01 8.69 -15.56
N ILE A 272 -8.32 8.16 -14.39
CA ILE A 272 -7.45 7.25 -13.65
C ILE A 272 -7.23 5.95 -14.46
N GLU A 273 -8.29 5.37 -15.00
CA GLU A 273 -8.22 4.17 -15.84
C GLU A 273 -7.41 4.44 -17.11
N SER A 274 -7.67 5.54 -17.81
CA SER A 274 -6.91 5.93 -19.00
C SER A 274 -5.43 6.11 -18.69
N TYR A 275 -5.08 6.68 -17.53
CA TYR A 275 -3.69 6.80 -17.12
C TYR A 275 -3.06 5.42 -16.88
N ARG A 276 -3.75 4.54 -16.14
CA ARG A 276 -3.29 3.17 -15.87
C ARG A 276 -3.08 2.37 -17.15
N ASP A 277 -3.96 2.51 -18.13
CA ASP A 277 -3.88 1.83 -19.42
C ASP A 277 -2.67 2.26 -20.27
N THR A 278 -2.10 3.45 -20.00
CA THR A 278 -0.85 3.88 -20.65
C THR A 278 0.40 3.27 -20.04
N LEU A 279 0.29 2.63 -18.88
CA LEU A 279 1.44 2.06 -18.17
C LEU A 279 1.74 0.64 -18.65
N PRO A 280 3.01 0.33 -18.93
CA PRO A 280 3.46 -1.06 -19.11
C PRO A 280 3.14 -1.93 -17.89
N ASP A 281 2.87 -3.22 -18.12
CA ASP A 281 2.49 -4.17 -17.06
C ASP A 281 3.51 -4.26 -15.91
N ASN A 282 4.81 -4.15 -16.23
CA ASN A 282 5.87 -4.18 -15.22
C ASN A 282 5.88 -2.93 -14.31
N ILE A 283 5.33 -1.80 -14.78
CA ILE A 283 5.14 -0.60 -13.98
C ILE A 283 3.81 -0.71 -13.22
N TYR A 284 2.72 -1.06 -13.90
CA TYR A 284 1.39 -1.16 -13.29
C TYR A 284 1.34 -2.20 -12.16
N GLY A 285 2.06 -3.31 -12.31
CA GLY A 285 2.16 -4.38 -11.32
C GLY A 285 3.13 -4.10 -10.17
N ASN A 286 3.87 -2.98 -10.20
CA ASN A 286 4.90 -2.70 -9.22
C ASN A 286 4.32 -2.07 -7.93
N ILE A 287 4.82 -2.50 -6.77
CA ILE A 287 4.42 -1.99 -5.45
C ILE A 287 4.75 -0.50 -5.26
N GLU A 288 5.82 -0.02 -5.88
CA GLU A 288 6.23 1.40 -5.90
C GLU A 288 5.27 2.25 -6.74
N TYR A 289 4.51 1.65 -7.68
CA TYR A 289 3.46 2.35 -8.40
C TYR A 289 2.14 2.35 -7.61
N SER A 290 1.72 1.19 -7.11
CA SER A 290 0.47 1.01 -6.37
C SER A 290 0.65 -0.07 -5.31
N PHE A 291 0.52 0.32 -4.04
CA PHE A 291 0.67 -0.57 -2.90
C PHE A 291 -0.58 -1.43 -2.73
N ARG A 292 -0.51 -2.69 -3.18
CA ARG A 292 -1.61 -3.65 -3.14
C ARG A 292 -1.27 -4.76 -2.16
N VAL A 293 -2.10 -4.91 -1.13
CA VAL A 293 -1.88 -5.90 -0.07
C VAL A 293 -3.15 -6.65 0.30
N TYR A 294 -2.98 -7.86 0.81
CA TYR A 294 -4.04 -8.63 1.43
C TYR A 294 -3.93 -8.55 2.95
N LEU A 295 -5.04 -8.24 3.61
CA LEU A 295 -5.17 -8.35 5.06
C LEU A 295 -5.85 -9.67 5.38
N VAL A 296 -5.07 -10.63 5.88
CA VAL A 296 -5.55 -11.96 6.27
C VAL A 296 -5.61 -12.02 7.80
N PRO A 297 -6.80 -12.25 8.41
CA PRO A 297 -6.90 -12.38 9.86
C PRO A 297 -6.06 -13.55 10.38
N LYS A 298 -5.21 -13.29 11.37
CA LYS A 298 -4.51 -14.33 12.14
C LYS A 298 -5.43 -14.84 13.25
N LEU A 299 -5.79 -16.12 13.21
CA LEU A 299 -6.52 -16.75 14.31
C LEU A 299 -5.55 -17.06 15.45
N GLY A 300 -5.91 -16.71 16.68
CA GLY A 300 -5.10 -17.01 17.85
C GLY A 300 -5.11 -18.51 18.13
N ASN A 301 -3.96 -19.17 18.03
CA ASN A 301 -3.87 -20.62 18.22
C ASN A 301 -3.69 -21.00 19.71
N HIS A 302 -2.97 -20.20 20.53
CA HIS A 302 -2.75 -20.45 21.96
C HIS A 302 -2.62 -19.17 22.81
N LYS A 303 -3.06 -19.21 24.07
CA LYS A 303 -3.04 -18.06 25.00
C LYS A 303 -1.61 -17.62 25.42
N SER A 304 -0.62 -18.49 25.23
CA SER A 304 0.78 -18.29 25.64
C SER A 304 1.71 -17.87 24.51
N SER A 305 1.24 -17.76 23.26
CA SER A 305 2.07 -17.26 22.16
C SER A 305 2.12 -15.73 22.21
N SER A 306 3.32 -15.16 22.33
CA SER A 306 3.58 -13.72 22.22
C SER A 306 3.56 -13.25 20.76
N ASP A 307 2.55 -13.67 20.02
CA ASP A 307 2.42 -13.35 18.61
C ASP A 307 2.05 -11.88 18.46
N LEU A 308 2.76 -11.16 17.59
CA LEU A 308 2.37 -9.79 17.24
C LEU A 308 0.97 -9.82 16.61
N ALA A 309 0.13 -8.87 16.98
CA ALA A 309 -1.23 -8.76 16.44
C ALA A 309 -1.24 -8.50 14.92
N MET A 310 -0.13 -7.99 14.37
CA MET A 310 0.08 -7.75 12.95
C MET A 310 1.52 -8.08 12.58
N GLU A 311 1.68 -8.88 11.53
CA GLU A 311 2.99 -9.28 10.99
C GLU A 311 3.07 -8.86 9.52
N PHE A 312 4.14 -8.15 9.16
CA PHE A 312 4.41 -7.77 7.78
C PHE A 312 5.33 -8.81 7.15
N ILE A 313 4.85 -9.52 6.14
CA ILE A 313 5.67 -10.43 5.34
C ILE A 313 6.16 -9.64 4.12
N LYS A 314 7.45 -9.30 4.11
CA LYS A 314 8.06 -8.52 3.02
C LYS A 314 8.20 -9.40 1.77
N TYR A 315 7.68 -8.91 0.63
CA TYR A 315 7.90 -9.55 -0.66
C TYR A 315 9.40 -9.58 -1.00
N ASP A 316 9.92 -10.78 -1.26
CA ASP A 316 11.27 -10.98 -1.75
C ASP A 316 11.22 -11.38 -3.23
N PRO A 317 11.61 -10.47 -4.15
CA PRO A 317 11.66 -10.77 -5.59
C PRO A 317 12.55 -11.96 -5.95
N SER A 318 13.52 -12.31 -5.09
CA SER A 318 14.40 -13.46 -5.30
C SER A 318 13.73 -14.80 -4.93
N GLN A 319 12.60 -14.77 -4.23
CA GLN A 319 11.86 -15.95 -3.78
C GLN A 319 10.35 -15.88 -4.12
N PRO A 320 9.98 -15.73 -5.40
CA PRO A 320 8.59 -15.50 -5.81
C PRO A 320 7.65 -16.67 -5.46
N GLU A 321 8.16 -17.90 -5.40
CA GLU A 321 7.35 -19.10 -5.13
C GLU A 321 6.71 -19.10 -3.74
N GLN A 322 7.36 -18.52 -2.73
CA GLN A 322 6.82 -18.44 -1.37
C GLN A 322 5.53 -17.62 -1.35
N PHE A 323 5.50 -16.51 -2.09
CA PHE A 323 4.33 -15.64 -2.21
C PHE A 323 3.25 -16.20 -3.14
N ALA A 324 3.64 -16.92 -4.20
CA ALA A 324 2.71 -17.55 -5.12
C ALA A 324 1.79 -18.59 -4.43
N SER A 325 2.26 -19.23 -3.35
CA SER A 325 1.45 -20.15 -2.54
C SER A 325 0.36 -19.43 -1.73
N LEU A 326 0.71 -18.29 -1.12
CA LEU A 326 -0.20 -17.42 -0.38
C LEU A 326 -1.25 -16.80 -1.30
N GLU A 327 -0.82 -16.29 -2.45
CA GLU A 327 -1.71 -15.69 -3.45
C GLU A 327 -2.73 -16.69 -3.99
N ARG A 328 -2.30 -17.94 -4.29
CA ARG A 328 -3.21 -19.04 -4.65
C ARG A 328 -4.21 -19.34 -3.54
N GLY A 329 -3.75 -19.43 -2.28
CA GLY A 329 -4.62 -19.65 -1.13
C GLY A 329 -5.69 -18.57 -0.97
N ILE A 330 -5.30 -17.29 -1.11
CA ILE A 330 -6.20 -16.14 -1.03
C ILE A 330 -7.20 -16.13 -2.20
N THR A 331 -6.75 -16.45 -3.41
CA THR A 331 -7.60 -16.53 -4.61
C THR A 331 -8.67 -17.62 -4.45
N LEU A 332 -8.30 -18.81 -3.96
CA LEU A 332 -9.25 -19.88 -3.65
C LEU A 332 -10.29 -19.47 -2.59
N ILE A 333 -9.89 -18.70 -1.57
CA ILE A 333 -10.82 -18.16 -0.55
C ILE A 333 -11.77 -17.14 -1.18
N LYS A 334 -11.27 -16.29 -2.08
CA LYS A 334 -12.08 -15.30 -2.81
C LYS A 334 -13.12 -16.00 -3.70
N GLU A 335 -12.71 -17.02 -4.44
CA GLU A 335 -13.61 -17.84 -5.28
C GLU A 335 -14.65 -18.58 -4.43
N LYS A 336 -14.26 -19.17 -3.29
CA LYS A 336 -15.21 -19.81 -2.34
C LYS A 336 -16.23 -18.82 -1.76
N ARG A 337 -15.86 -17.56 -1.51
CA ARG A 337 -16.78 -16.53 -1.02
C ARG A 337 -17.77 -16.04 -2.08
N VAL A 338 -17.48 -16.23 -3.37
CA VAL A 338 -18.37 -15.89 -4.49
C VAL A 338 -19.18 -17.13 -4.94
N GLN A 339 -19.54 -18.03 -4.01
CA GLN A 339 -20.60 -19.00 -4.30
C GLN A 339 -21.95 -18.28 -4.32
N VAL A 340 -22.31 -17.74 -5.49
CA VAL A 340 -23.69 -17.37 -5.76
C VAL A 340 -24.46 -18.69 -5.84
N ALA A 341 -25.34 -18.93 -4.87
CA ALA A 341 -26.31 -20.03 -4.95
C ALA A 341 -27.03 -19.88 -6.30
N ASN A 342 -26.81 -20.83 -7.22
CA ASN A 342 -27.30 -20.86 -8.62
C ASN A 342 -26.45 -20.20 -9.72
N GLN A 343 -25.16 -19.91 -9.51
CA GLN A 343 -24.31 -19.40 -10.60
C GLN A 343 -24.36 -20.34 -11.83
N GLY A 344 -24.65 -19.78 -13.02
CA GLY A 344 -24.74 -20.55 -14.26
C GLY A 344 -25.99 -21.43 -14.41
N ARG A 345 -27.02 -21.25 -13.57
CA ARG A 345 -28.31 -21.96 -13.69
C ARG A 345 -29.40 -21.04 -14.25
N PHE A 346 -30.40 -21.64 -14.90
CA PHE A 346 -31.46 -20.94 -15.63
C PHE A 346 -32.84 -21.21 -15.03
N LYS A 347 -33.68 -20.17 -14.96
CA LYS A 347 -35.12 -20.32 -14.71
C LYS A 347 -35.82 -20.94 -15.93
N PRO A 348 -36.99 -21.57 -15.78
CA PRO A 348 -37.77 -22.11 -16.90
C PRO A 348 -37.97 -21.13 -18.07
N SER A 349 -38.21 -19.85 -17.77
CA SER A 349 -38.36 -18.80 -18.77
C SER A 349 -37.08 -18.55 -19.58
N GLN A 350 -35.92 -18.58 -18.92
CA GLN A 350 -34.61 -18.42 -19.56
C GLN A 350 -34.24 -19.63 -20.43
N VAL A 351 -34.54 -20.86 -19.97
CA VAL A 351 -34.43 -22.06 -20.81
C VAL A 351 -35.28 -21.90 -22.06
N CYS A 352 -36.52 -21.44 -21.92
CA CYS A 352 -37.42 -21.27 -23.05
C CYS A 352 -36.90 -20.27 -24.09
N GLN A 353 -36.35 -19.15 -23.60
CA GLN A 353 -35.75 -18.12 -24.46
C GLN A 353 -34.55 -18.67 -25.24
N GLN A 354 -33.63 -19.36 -24.56
CA GLN A 354 -32.45 -19.92 -25.22
C GLN A 354 -32.80 -21.02 -26.24
N VAL A 355 -33.71 -21.93 -25.89
CA VAL A 355 -34.15 -23.00 -26.80
C VAL A 355 -34.87 -22.42 -28.02
N THR A 356 -35.75 -21.42 -27.83
CA THR A 356 -36.43 -20.72 -28.94
C THR A 356 -35.42 -20.04 -29.87
N GLN A 357 -34.44 -19.33 -29.30
CA GLN A 357 -33.41 -18.64 -30.07
C GLN A 357 -32.55 -19.60 -30.89
N ARG A 358 -32.17 -20.75 -30.31
CA ARG A 358 -31.28 -21.73 -30.97
C ARG A 358 -31.99 -22.64 -31.95
N LEU A 359 -33.29 -22.93 -31.77
CA LEU A 359 -34.09 -23.74 -32.69
C LEU A 359 -34.82 -22.93 -33.76
N GLY A 360 -34.92 -21.60 -33.60
CA GLY A 360 -35.64 -20.74 -34.56
C GLY A 360 -37.16 -20.93 -34.59
N ARG A 361 -37.75 -21.59 -33.57
CA ARG A 361 -39.19 -21.83 -33.48
C ARG A 361 -39.71 -21.71 -32.04
N PRO A 362 -41.02 -21.43 -31.83
CA PRO A 362 -41.55 -21.12 -30.50
C PRO A 362 -41.42 -22.28 -29.52
N PHE A 363 -40.69 -22.08 -28.43
CA PHE A 363 -40.62 -23.00 -27.31
C PHE A 363 -41.03 -22.29 -26.02
N LYS A 364 -42.28 -22.49 -25.58
CA LYS A 364 -42.89 -21.81 -24.43
C LYS A 364 -42.86 -22.68 -23.17
N VAL A 365 -43.10 -22.06 -22.00
CA VAL A 365 -43.09 -22.72 -20.68
C VAL A 365 -44.00 -23.96 -20.60
N GLY A 366 -45.14 -23.95 -21.31
CA GLY A 366 -46.02 -25.12 -21.40
C GLY A 366 -45.34 -26.33 -22.06
N LEU A 367 -44.57 -26.11 -23.13
CA LEU A 367 -43.83 -27.15 -23.83
C LEU A 367 -42.59 -27.60 -23.04
N HIS A 368 -41.90 -26.66 -22.38
CA HIS A 368 -40.85 -26.99 -21.41
C HIS A 368 -41.38 -27.88 -20.27
N THR A 369 -42.61 -27.63 -19.83
CA THR A 369 -43.26 -28.46 -18.80
C THR A 369 -43.51 -29.89 -19.26
N LYS A 370 -43.94 -30.06 -20.51
CA LYS A 370 -44.09 -31.38 -21.12
C LYS A 370 -42.74 -32.07 -21.32
N ALA A 371 -41.71 -31.31 -21.72
CA ALA A 371 -40.39 -31.85 -21.99
C ALA A 371 -39.73 -32.43 -20.73
N TRP A 372 -39.71 -31.71 -19.60
CA TRP A 372 -39.11 -32.28 -18.38
C TRP A 372 -39.88 -33.49 -17.86
N LYS A 373 -41.22 -33.55 -18.07
CA LYS A 373 -42.05 -34.71 -17.73
C LYS A 373 -41.75 -35.91 -18.63
N TYR A 374 -41.65 -35.69 -19.94
CA TYR A 374 -41.37 -36.74 -20.92
C TYR A 374 -39.99 -37.38 -20.68
N TYR A 375 -38.96 -36.54 -20.48
CA TYR A 375 -37.60 -37.00 -20.20
C TYR A 375 -37.35 -37.34 -18.71
N LYS A 376 -38.39 -37.24 -17.86
CA LYS A 376 -38.33 -37.55 -16.43
C LYS A 376 -37.18 -36.83 -15.70
N VAL A 377 -36.88 -35.61 -16.10
CA VAL A 377 -35.78 -34.80 -15.55
C VAL A 377 -36.03 -34.42 -14.09
N ARG A 378 -37.29 -34.22 -13.73
CA ARG A 378 -37.70 -33.98 -12.34
C ARG A 378 -39.05 -34.61 -12.01
N THR A 379 -39.34 -34.76 -10.72
CA THR A 379 -40.65 -35.16 -10.20
C THR A 379 -41.61 -33.97 -10.16
N SER A 380 -42.91 -34.27 -10.09
CA SER A 380 -43.91 -33.23 -9.90
C SER A 380 -43.91 -32.78 -8.44
N GLY A 381 -43.96 -31.48 -8.20
CA GLY A 381 -43.84 -30.89 -6.87
C GLY A 381 -42.55 -30.09 -6.75
N HIS A 382 -42.09 -29.88 -5.52
CA HIS A 382 -40.93 -29.07 -5.16
C HIS A 382 -40.14 -29.80 -4.06
N GLN A 383 -39.43 -30.87 -4.44
CA GLN A 383 -38.70 -31.76 -3.54
C GLN A 383 -37.20 -31.79 -3.88
N ALA A 384 -36.35 -31.83 -2.85
CA ALA A 384 -34.90 -31.73 -3.00
C ALA A 384 -34.26 -32.93 -3.74
N ASP A 385 -34.84 -34.13 -3.59
CA ASP A 385 -34.44 -35.39 -4.24
C ASP A 385 -35.13 -35.63 -5.60
N GLY A 386 -35.97 -34.69 -6.01
CA GLY A 386 -36.83 -34.83 -7.17
C GLY A 386 -36.19 -34.50 -8.50
N CYS A 387 -34.86 -34.35 -8.63
CA CYS A 387 -34.26 -33.94 -9.90
C CYS A 387 -33.01 -34.72 -10.32
N MET A 388 -32.90 -35.00 -11.62
CA MET A 388 -31.67 -35.45 -12.25
C MET A 388 -30.65 -34.31 -12.22
N HIS A 389 -29.66 -34.43 -11.32
CA HIS A 389 -28.65 -33.39 -11.05
C HIS A 389 -27.88 -32.87 -12.29
N LEU A 390 -27.80 -33.68 -13.35
CA LEU A 390 -27.20 -33.25 -14.62
C LEU A 390 -27.98 -32.13 -15.32
N TYR A 391 -29.31 -32.10 -15.16
CA TYR A 391 -30.21 -31.24 -15.93
C TYR A 391 -30.99 -30.23 -15.10
N CYS A 392 -31.23 -30.50 -13.81
CA CYS A 392 -31.79 -29.49 -12.92
C CYS A 392 -31.34 -29.66 -11.47
N GLN A 393 -31.61 -28.63 -10.69
CA GLN A 393 -31.26 -28.51 -9.28
C GLN A 393 -32.43 -27.85 -8.55
N TYR A 394 -32.74 -28.37 -7.36
CA TYR A 394 -33.72 -27.74 -6.49
C TYR A 394 -33.11 -26.52 -5.79
N ASP A 395 -33.77 -25.37 -5.91
CA ASP A 395 -33.45 -24.14 -5.18
C ASP A 395 -34.30 -24.14 -3.91
N GLU A 396 -33.68 -24.53 -2.79
CA GLU A 396 -34.35 -24.60 -1.49
C GLU A 396 -34.87 -23.23 -1.00
N PRO A 397 -34.11 -22.11 -1.12
CA PRO A 397 -34.61 -20.77 -0.80
C PRO A 397 -35.89 -20.36 -1.54
N HIS A 398 -35.99 -20.64 -2.84
CA HIS A 398 -37.13 -20.22 -3.67
C HIS A 398 -38.19 -21.31 -3.85
N LYS A 399 -37.93 -22.51 -3.32
CA LYS A 399 -38.76 -23.71 -3.46
C LYS A 399 -39.10 -24.02 -4.91
N ASP A 400 -38.20 -23.73 -5.84
CA ASP A 400 -38.38 -24.02 -7.26
C ASP A 400 -37.19 -24.84 -7.82
N TYR A 401 -37.21 -25.12 -9.12
CA TYR A 401 -36.08 -25.80 -9.75
C TYR A 401 -35.44 -24.89 -10.80
N VAL A 402 -34.12 -24.84 -10.75
CA VAL A 402 -33.27 -24.19 -11.74
C VAL A 402 -32.62 -25.25 -12.63
N TYR A 403 -32.32 -24.88 -13.87
CA TYR A 403 -31.85 -25.80 -14.91
C TYR A 403 -30.42 -25.50 -15.30
N THR A 404 -29.73 -26.52 -15.79
CA THR A 404 -28.32 -26.44 -16.19
C THR A 404 -28.20 -26.06 -17.68
N GLN A 405 -27.00 -25.69 -18.13
CA GLN A 405 -26.75 -25.45 -19.56
C GLN A 405 -26.88 -26.75 -20.37
N GLU A 406 -26.48 -27.87 -19.78
CA GLU A 406 -26.59 -29.21 -20.33
C GLU A 406 -28.03 -29.58 -20.66
N TRP A 407 -29.00 -29.09 -19.87
CA TRP A 407 -30.43 -29.27 -20.17
C TRP A 407 -30.87 -28.48 -21.41
N VAL A 408 -30.40 -27.24 -21.56
CA VAL A 408 -30.68 -26.42 -22.75
C VAL A 408 -30.12 -27.09 -24.00
N ASP A 409 -28.87 -27.55 -23.93
CA ASP A 409 -28.19 -28.17 -25.07
C ASP A 409 -28.83 -29.52 -25.45
N PHE A 410 -29.24 -30.31 -24.43
CA PHE A 410 -30.00 -31.54 -24.64
C PHE A 410 -31.34 -31.27 -25.35
N LEU A 411 -32.10 -30.27 -24.90
CA LEU A 411 -33.36 -29.89 -25.54
C LEU A 411 -33.15 -29.41 -26.98
N VAL A 412 -32.14 -28.59 -27.26
CA VAL A 412 -31.86 -28.13 -28.62
C VAL A 412 -31.51 -29.32 -29.53
N LYS A 413 -30.65 -30.22 -29.05
CA LYS A 413 -30.26 -31.41 -29.82
C LYS A 413 -31.43 -32.34 -30.12
N LYS A 414 -32.27 -32.61 -29.12
CA LYS A 414 -33.37 -33.57 -29.26
C LYS A 414 -34.56 -33.00 -29.99
N LEU A 415 -34.91 -31.76 -29.71
CA LEU A 415 -36.05 -31.15 -30.37
C LEU A 415 -35.75 -30.90 -31.85
N ALA A 416 -34.50 -30.70 -32.28
CA ALA A 416 -34.17 -30.55 -33.71
C ALA A 416 -34.78 -31.64 -34.62
N ASP A 417 -35.06 -32.83 -34.08
CA ASP A 417 -35.85 -33.87 -34.72
C ASP A 417 -37.36 -33.55 -34.66
N GLU A 418 -38.00 -33.44 -35.83
CA GLU A 418 -39.43 -33.14 -35.98
C GLU A 418 -40.34 -34.22 -35.37
N ASP A 419 -39.93 -35.49 -35.37
CA ASP A 419 -40.72 -36.56 -34.80
C ASP A 419 -40.68 -36.51 -33.27
N GLU A 420 -39.51 -36.23 -32.69
CA GLU A 420 -39.33 -36.07 -31.24
C GLU A 420 -40.06 -34.80 -30.73
N TYR A 421 -40.08 -33.72 -31.52
CA TYR A 421 -40.85 -32.50 -31.21
C TYR A 421 -42.37 -32.76 -31.18
N LYS A 422 -42.91 -33.48 -32.19
CA LYS A 422 -44.35 -33.84 -32.24
C LYS A 422 -44.74 -34.77 -31.09
N GLN A 423 -43.87 -35.71 -30.74
CA GLN A 423 -44.10 -36.60 -29.60
C GLN A 423 -44.25 -35.80 -28.30
N ILE A 424 -43.36 -34.84 -28.02
CA ILE A 424 -43.43 -34.02 -26.80
C ILE A 424 -44.67 -33.11 -26.78
N MET A 425 -45.10 -32.59 -27.94
CA MET A 425 -46.35 -31.83 -28.02
C MET A 425 -47.59 -32.69 -27.68
N SER A 426 -47.57 -33.97 -28.03
CA SER A 426 -48.67 -34.92 -27.80
C SER A 426 -48.78 -35.42 -26.35
N VAL A 427 -47.76 -35.20 -25.52
CA VAL A 427 -47.79 -35.52 -24.08
C VAL A 427 -48.89 -34.69 -23.41
N LYS A 428 -49.86 -35.36 -22.77
CA LYS A 428 -50.94 -34.70 -22.02
C LYS A 428 -50.45 -34.15 -20.69
#